data_AF-A0A6V8LYG3-F1
#
_entry.id   AF-A0A6V8LYG3-F1
#
_cell.length_a   1.000
_cell.length_b   1.000
_cell.length_c   1.000
_cell.angle_alpha   90.00
_cell.angle_beta   90.00
_cell.angle_gamma   90.00
#
_symmetry.space_group_name_H-M   'P 1'
#
loop_
_entity.id
_entity.type
_entity.pdbx_description
1 polymer ?
#
loop_
_entity_poly.entity_id
_entity_poly.type
_entity_poly.pdbx_seq_one_letter_code
_entity_poly.pdbx_strand_id
1 'polypeptide(L)'
;MTIGRITFAAALLSALACASCGGRTVYQAPGADTAREERDYSECDWEASRAAAGLQDSSIHDKRLEDLRDKCMRARGYSPK
;
A
#
# COMPACT_ATOMS: atom_id res chain seq x y z
N MET A 1 33.74 29.92 19.81
CA MET A 1 33.99 28.50 19.51
C MET A 1 32.86 27.69 20.13
N THR A 2 32.07 26.86 19.48
CA THR A 2 31.72 26.58 18.07
C THR A 2 30.64 25.49 18.18
N ILE A 3 29.47 25.67 17.55
CA ILE A 3 28.66 24.64 16.87
C ILE A 3 28.29 23.39 17.69
N GLY A 4 27.03 23.00 17.88
CA GLY A 4 25.84 23.33 17.13
C GLY A 4 24.66 22.51 17.64
N ARG A 5 23.50 23.16 17.56
CA ARG A 5 22.18 22.58 17.67
C ARG A 5 22.00 21.59 16.51
N ILE A 6 22.03 20.29 16.77
CA ILE A 6 21.68 19.27 15.77
C ILE A 6 20.59 18.38 16.38
N THR A 7 19.37 18.91 16.31
CA THR A 7 18.13 18.23 15.89
C THR A 7 18.03 16.71 16.12
N PHE A 8 17.38 16.32 17.22
CA PHE A 8 16.81 14.98 17.48
C PHE A 8 15.56 14.67 16.61
N ALA A 9 15.51 15.15 15.37
CA ALA A 9 14.28 15.11 14.54
C ALA A 9 14.42 14.28 13.25
N ALA A 10 15.49 13.50 13.09
CA ALA A 10 15.84 12.89 11.80
C ALA A 10 15.76 11.34 11.77
N ALA A 11 15.08 10.69 12.72
CA ALA A 11 14.98 9.22 12.75
C ALA A 11 13.64 8.64 12.25
N LEU A 12 12.63 9.48 11.98
CA LEU A 12 11.27 9.01 11.62
C LEU A 12 10.93 9.08 10.12
N LEU A 13 11.82 9.60 9.27
CA LEU A 13 11.55 9.72 7.82
C LEU A 13 12.00 8.54 6.95
N SER A 14 12.67 7.53 7.50
CA SER A 14 13.21 6.41 6.70
C SER A 14 12.21 5.27 6.43
N ALA A 15 10.96 5.36 6.92
CA ALA A 15 9.96 4.30 6.71
C ALA A 15 9.19 4.42 5.38
N LEU A 16 9.32 5.52 4.63
CA LEU A 16 8.57 5.73 3.37
C LEU A 16 9.32 5.28 2.10
N ALA A 17 10.57 4.83 2.20
CA ALA A 17 11.40 4.54 1.01
C ALA A 17 11.28 3.11 0.45
N CYS A 18 10.45 2.24 1.04
CA CYS A 18 10.13 0.91 0.49
C CYS A 18 8.82 0.88 -0.31
N ALA A 19 8.25 2.03 -0.68
CA ALA A 19 7.10 2.07 -1.56
C ALA A 19 7.57 2.04 -3.04
N SER A 20 7.33 0.90 -3.68
CA SER A 20 7.20 0.73 -5.14
C SER A 20 8.46 0.71 -6.02
N CYS A 21 9.25 -0.35 -5.91
CA CYS A 21 9.86 -0.97 -7.09
C CYS A 21 9.15 -2.31 -7.35
N GLY A 22 7.84 -2.24 -7.57
CA GLY A 22 6.96 -3.36 -7.90
C GLY A 22 5.74 -2.74 -8.56
N GLY A 23 5.46 -3.10 -9.82
CA GLY A 23 4.41 -2.46 -10.61
C GLY A 23 3.06 -2.59 -9.91
N ARG A 24 2.55 -1.49 -9.36
CA ARG A 24 1.21 -1.45 -8.76
C ARG A 24 0.18 -1.48 -9.89
N THR A 25 -0.80 -2.38 -9.79
CA THR A 25 -2.00 -2.34 -10.64
C THR A 25 -2.69 -1.01 -10.45
N VAL A 26 -2.89 -0.24 -11.53
CA VAL A 26 -3.60 1.03 -11.49
C VAL A 26 -5.09 0.75 -11.61
N TYR A 27 -5.92 1.37 -10.76
CA TYR A 27 -7.36 1.15 -10.80
C TYR A 27 -8.12 2.41 -11.26
N GLN A 28 -9.35 2.22 -11.71
CA GLN A 28 -10.26 3.30 -12.07
C GLN A 28 -11.67 3.01 -11.57
N ALA A 29 -12.32 4.02 -11.01
CA ALA A 29 -13.76 4.02 -10.74
C ALA A 29 -14.37 5.34 -11.26
N PRO A 30 -15.63 5.31 -11.76
CA PRO A 30 -16.31 6.51 -12.22
C PRO A 30 -16.49 7.49 -11.05
N GLY A 31 -15.99 8.71 -11.20
CA GLY A 31 -16.10 9.76 -10.19
C GLY A 31 -15.14 9.62 -8.99
N ALA A 32 -14.20 8.67 -9.01
CA ALA A 32 -13.11 8.63 -8.04
C ALA A 32 -11.97 9.54 -8.48
N ASP A 33 -11.50 10.39 -7.56
CA ASP A 33 -10.23 11.10 -7.71
C ASP A 33 -9.06 10.21 -7.27
N THR A 34 -7.83 10.66 -7.55
CA THR A 34 -6.61 9.93 -7.20
C THR A 34 -6.44 9.77 -5.69
N ALA A 35 -6.83 10.77 -4.91
CA ALA A 35 -6.74 10.72 -3.45
C ALA A 35 -7.65 9.65 -2.84
N ARG A 36 -8.85 9.48 -3.41
CA ARG A 36 -9.80 8.44 -3.03
C ARG A 36 -9.31 7.06 -3.47
N GLU A 37 -8.80 6.94 -4.70
CA GLU A 37 -8.17 5.70 -5.18
C GLU A 37 -7.06 5.25 -4.23
N GLU A 38 -6.14 6.14 -3.86
CA GLU A 38 -5.02 5.81 -2.98
C GLU A 38 -5.47 5.39 -1.59
N ARG A 39 -6.48 6.07 -1.02
CA ARG A 39 -7.06 5.72 0.27
C ARG A 39 -7.71 4.33 0.21
N ASP A 40 -8.59 4.11 -0.76
CA ASP A 40 -9.30 2.84 -0.94
C ASP A 40 -8.31 1.70 -1.20
N TYR A 41 -7.27 1.94 -2.00
CA TYR A 41 -6.19 0.98 -2.24
C TYR A 41 -5.46 0.64 -0.94
N SER A 42 -5.07 1.64 -0.13
CA SER A 42 -4.34 1.41 1.13
C SER A 42 -5.18 0.64 2.16
N GLU A 43 -6.49 0.90 2.21
CA GLU A 43 -7.42 0.15 3.06
C GLU A 43 -7.50 -1.30 2.59
N CYS A 44 -7.69 -1.53 1.28
CA CYS A 44 -7.75 -2.87 0.72
C CYS A 44 -6.45 -3.66 0.87
N ASP A 45 -5.29 -3.00 0.76
CA ASP A 45 -3.97 -3.61 0.94
C ASP A 45 -3.72 -4.03 2.40
N TRP A 46 -4.17 -3.20 3.36
CA TRP A 46 -4.13 -3.54 4.78
C TRP A 46 -5.04 -4.72 5.11
N GLU A 47 -6.27 -4.75 4.59
CA GLU A 47 -7.21 -5.86 4.77
C GLU A 47 -6.68 -7.15 4.16
N ALA A 48 -6.11 -7.09 2.95
CA ALA A 48 -5.47 -8.23 2.31
C ALA A 48 -4.31 -8.77 3.16
N SER A 49 -3.44 -7.88 3.64
CA SER A 49 -2.31 -8.22 4.53
C SER A 49 -2.78 -8.89 5.82
N ARG A 50 -3.83 -8.35 6.44
CA ARG A 50 -4.43 -8.90 7.65
C ARG A 50 -5.04 -10.28 7.40
N ALA A 51 -5.73 -10.48 6.27
CA ALA A 51 -6.36 -11.75 5.92
C ALA A 51 -5.34 -12.83 5.50
N ALA A 52 -4.18 -12.43 4.99
CA ALA A 52 -3.08 -13.32 4.63
C ALA A 52 -2.09 -13.56 5.80
N ALA A 53 -2.29 -12.91 6.95
CA ALA A 53 -1.44 -13.07 8.12
C ALA A 53 -1.45 -14.55 8.57
N GLY A 54 -0.27 -15.19 8.52
CA GLY A 54 -0.08 -16.60 8.88
C GLY A 54 0.26 -17.53 7.70
N LEU A 55 0.27 -17.03 6.47
CA LEU A 55 0.82 -17.77 5.31
C LEU A 55 2.36 -17.71 5.36
N GLN A 56 3.02 -18.86 5.46
CA GLN A 56 4.49 -18.96 5.49
C GLN A 56 5.13 -19.09 4.10
N ASP A 57 4.37 -19.47 3.07
CA ASP A 57 4.86 -19.59 1.69
C ASP A 57 4.77 -18.23 0.99
N SER A 58 5.91 -17.59 0.76
CA SER A 58 6.01 -16.26 0.14
C SER A 58 5.46 -16.20 -1.28
N SER A 59 5.59 -17.27 -2.06
CA SER A 59 5.14 -17.30 -3.46
C SER A 59 3.61 -17.36 -3.59
N ILE A 60 2.97 -18.02 -2.62
CA ILE A 60 1.52 -18.07 -2.50
C ILE A 60 1.00 -16.81 -1.81
N HIS A 61 1.78 -16.26 -0.87
CA HIS A 61 1.45 -15.07 -0.11
C HIS A 61 1.20 -13.87 -1.02
N ASP A 62 2.14 -13.54 -1.90
CA ASP A 62 2.03 -12.35 -2.76
C ASP A 62 0.83 -12.43 -3.70
N LYS A 63 0.66 -13.56 -4.41
CA LYS A 63 -0.51 -13.79 -5.28
C LYS A 63 -1.81 -13.71 -4.50
N ARG A 64 -1.83 -14.21 -3.26
CA ARG A 64 -3.02 -14.17 -2.42
C ARG A 64 -3.34 -12.76 -1.96
N LEU A 65 -2.33 -11.96 -1.64
CA LEU A 65 -2.49 -10.54 -1.31
C LEU A 65 -3.08 -9.77 -2.50
N GLU A 66 -2.53 -9.98 -3.70
CA GLU A 66 -3.03 -9.36 -4.93
C GLU A 66 -4.49 -9.73 -5.19
N ASP A 67 -4.84 -11.01 -5.11
CA ASP A 67 -6.21 -11.50 -5.29
C ASP A 67 -7.20 -10.90 -4.28
N LEU A 68 -6.80 -10.78 -3.02
CA LEU A 68 -7.64 -10.24 -1.95
C LEU A 68 -7.83 -8.73 -2.13
N ARG A 69 -6.76 -8.01 -2.46
CA ARG A 69 -6.79 -6.58 -2.77
C ARG A 69 -7.67 -6.30 -3.98
N ASP A 70 -7.51 -7.08 -5.06
CA ASP A 70 -8.32 -6.94 -6.29
C ASP A 70 -9.81 -7.17 -6.03
N LYS A 71 -10.15 -8.13 -5.17
CA LYS A 71 -11.54 -8.38 -4.77
C LYS A 71 -12.10 -7.19 -3.98
N CYS A 72 -11.32 -6.64 -3.06
CA CYS A 72 -11.71 -5.45 -2.29
C CYS A 72 -11.91 -4.23 -3.20
N MET A 73 -10.96 -3.94 -4.09
CA MET A 73 -11.07 -2.82 -5.05
C MET A 73 -12.30 -2.97 -5.95
N ARG A 74 -12.56 -4.17 -6.49
CA ARG A 74 -13.76 -4.45 -7.29
C ARG A 74 -15.05 -4.27 -6.52
N ALA A 75 -15.10 -4.68 -5.25
CA ALA A 75 -16.26 -4.47 -4.38
C ALA A 75 -16.54 -2.97 -4.14
N ARG A 76 -15.49 -2.13 -4.19
CA ARG A 76 -15.59 -0.66 -4.12
C ARG A 76 -15.92 0.00 -5.47
N GLY A 77 -16.13 -0.78 -6.53
CA GLY A 77 -16.49 -0.28 -7.86
C GLY A 77 -15.29 0.10 -8.74
N TYR A 78 -14.07 -0.28 -8.33
CA TYR A 78 -12.87 -0.07 -9.13
C TYR A 78 -12.63 -1.23 -10.11
N SER A 79 -12.12 -0.90 -11.30
CA SER A 79 -11.62 -1.86 -12.28
C SER A 79 -10.15 -1.59 -12.57
N PRO A 80 -9.32 -2.62 -12.80
CA PRO A 80 -7.95 -2.41 -13.26
C PRO A 80 -7.94 -1.68 -14.61
N LYS A 81 -6.99 -0.76 -14.78
CA LYS A 81 -6.76 -0.05 -16.04
C LYS A 81 -5.95 -0.87 -17.04
#